data_AF-A0A4S0RV78-F1
#
_entry.id   AF-A0A4S0RV78-F1
#
_cell.length_a   1.000
_cell.length_b   1.000
_cell.length_c   1.000
_cell.angle_alpha   90.00
_cell.angle_beta   90.00
_cell.angle_gamma   90.00
#
_symmetry.space_group_name_H-M   'P 1'
#
loop_
_entity.id
_entity.type
_entity.pdbx_description
1 polymer ?
#
loop_
_entity_poly.entity_id
_entity_poly.type
_entity_poly.pdbx_seq_one_letter_code
_entity_poly.pdbx_strand_id
1 'polypeptide(L)'
;MRSKGHSVSVILAEYGVTDYIRLRTDIIVRLPTKEEARRLAQPETEPVMLTKKVDVDMKGTPISYSETVWASERVQFSIDNTSQLLSVLAQAVIAEG
;
A
#
# COMPACT_ATOMS: atom_id res chain seq x y z
N MET A 1 3.62 -14.14 11.02
CA MET A 1 3.48 -13.67 12.41
C MET A 1 2.27 -12.72 12.50
N ARG A 2 1.08 -13.29 12.69
CA ARG A 2 -0.13 -12.64 13.21
C ARG A 2 -0.83 -13.71 14.03
N SER A 3 -0.63 -13.76 15.35
CA SER A 3 -1.15 -14.90 16.14
C SER A 3 -2.64 -14.79 16.46
N LYS A 4 -3.27 -13.62 16.29
CA LYS A 4 -4.69 -13.39 16.68
C LYS A 4 -5.52 -12.42 15.82
N GLY A 5 -5.12 -12.12 14.58
CA GLY A 5 -5.95 -11.28 13.69
C GLY A 5 -6.05 -9.80 14.08
N HIS A 6 -5.20 -9.30 14.99
CA HIS A 6 -5.17 -7.87 15.31
C HIS A 6 -4.73 -7.07 14.07
N SER A 7 -5.41 -5.96 13.80
CA SER A 7 -5.03 -5.06 12.71
C SER A 7 -3.67 -4.44 13.02
N VAL A 8 -2.88 -4.14 11.98
CA VAL A 8 -1.59 -3.46 12.16
C VAL A 8 -1.79 -2.13 12.88
N SER A 9 -2.90 -1.45 12.60
CA SER A 9 -3.28 -0.19 13.23
C SER A 9 -3.52 -0.32 14.74
N VAL A 10 -4.16 -1.41 15.21
CA VAL A 10 -4.36 -1.64 16.66
C VAL A 10 -3.02 -1.82 17.36
N ILE A 11 -2.12 -2.62 16.77
CA ILE A 11 -0.78 -2.81 17.33
C ILE A 11 -0.02 -1.49 17.36
N LEU A 12 -0.02 -0.72 16.26
CA LEU A 12 0.67 0.57 16.19
C LEU A 12 0.15 1.58 17.21
N ALA A 13 -1.16 1.60 17.47
CA ALA A 13 -1.77 2.45 18.48
C ALA A 13 -1.27 2.13 19.91
N GLU A 14 -1.05 0.86 20.25
CA GLU A 14 -0.47 0.45 21.53
C GLU A 14 0.95 1.01 21.75
N TYR A 15 1.68 1.31 20.66
CA TYR A 15 3.02 1.92 20.68
C TYR A 15 2.99 3.44 20.45
N GLY A 16 1.83 4.09 20.57
CA GLY A 16 1.68 5.55 20.51
C GLY A 16 1.55 6.13 19.10
N VAL A 17 1.46 5.29 18.07
CA VAL A 17 1.16 5.72 16.69
C VAL A 17 -0.35 5.62 16.49
N THR A 18 -1.07 6.65 16.98
CA THR A 18 -2.53 6.68 16.98
C THR A 18 -3.12 7.02 15.61
N ASP A 19 -2.36 7.71 14.77
CA ASP A 19 -2.76 8.10 13.43
C ASP A 19 -1.57 8.12 12.49
N TYR A 20 -1.78 7.68 11.25
CA TYR A 20 -0.76 7.59 10.23
C TYR A 20 -1.36 7.60 8.84
N ILE A 21 -0.58 8.10 7.89
CA ILE A 21 -0.97 8.16 6.48
C ILE A 21 -0.05 7.30 5.63
N ARG A 22 -0.58 6.83 4.51
CA ARG A 22 0.22 6.23 3.44
C ARG A 22 1.03 7.34 2.77
N LEU A 23 2.36 7.30 2.88
CA LEU A 23 3.20 8.25 2.15
C LEU A 23 3.35 7.84 0.69
N ARG A 24 3.67 6.56 0.44
CA ARG A 24 3.96 6.07 -0.91
C ARG A 24 3.64 4.58 -1.03
N THR A 25 3.14 4.20 -2.19
CA THR A 25 3.07 2.80 -2.62
C THR A 25 3.72 2.68 -3.99
N ASP A 26 4.77 1.87 -4.09
CA ASP A 26 5.35 1.48 -5.37
C ASP A 26 4.76 0.13 -5.80
N ILE A 27 4.30 0.06 -7.05
CA ILE A 27 3.75 -1.16 -7.64
C ILE A 27 4.68 -1.58 -8.77
N ILE A 28 5.21 -2.80 -8.69
CA ILE A 28 6.21 -3.34 -9.61
C ILE A 28 5.72 -4.70 -10.10
N VAL A 29 5.93 -5.00 -11.38
CA VAL A 29 5.67 -6.34 -11.93
C VAL A 29 7.00 -6.99 -12.29
N ARG A 30 7.17 -8.26 -11.93
CA ARG A 30 8.35 -9.08 -12.27
C ARG A 30 8.01 -10.56 -12.26
N LEU A 31 8.92 -11.41 -12.76
CA LEU A 31 8.80 -12.85 -12.53
C LEU A 31 9.00 -13.19 -11.03
N PRO A 32 8.29 -14.21 -10.51
CA PRO A 32 8.45 -14.68 -9.14
C PRO A 32 9.80 -15.35 -8.91
N THR A 33 10.23 -15.36 -7.65
CA THR A 33 11.17 -16.36 -7.17
C THR A 33 10.47 -17.72 -7.03
N LYS A 34 11.24 -18.81 -6.97
CA LYS A 34 10.67 -20.17 -6.77
C LYS A 34 9.75 -20.26 -5.55
N GLU A 35 10.15 -19.62 -4.45
CA GLU A 35 9.38 -19.65 -3.21
C GLU A 35 8.08 -18.85 -3.31
N GLU A 36 8.07 -17.72 -4.02
CA GLU A 36 6.86 -16.95 -4.28
C GLU A 36 5.89 -17.70 -5.19
N ALA A 37 6.40 -18.27 -6.29
CA ALA A 37 5.62 -19.12 -7.19
C ALA A 37 4.95 -20.28 -6.43
N ARG A 38 5.73 -20.96 -5.57
CA ARG A 38 5.22 -22.04 -4.71
C ARG A 38 4.16 -21.55 -3.72
N ARG A 39 4.39 -20.44 -3.02
CA ARG A 39 3.44 -19.90 -2.03
C ARG A 39 2.15 -19.41 -2.66
N LEU A 40 2.25 -18.86 -3.86
CA LEU A 40 1.10 -18.39 -4.61
C LEU A 40 0.42 -19.53 -5.37
N ALA A 41 1.02 -20.71 -5.48
CA ALA A 41 0.55 -21.82 -6.30
C ALA A 41 0.33 -21.38 -7.77
N GLN A 42 1.37 -20.76 -8.34
CA GLN A 42 1.42 -20.36 -9.74
C GLN A 42 2.74 -20.79 -10.40
N PRO A 43 2.81 -20.91 -11.73
CA PRO A 43 4.05 -21.15 -12.46
C PRO A 43 5.11 -20.05 -12.26
N GLU A 44 6.40 -20.41 -12.32
CA GLU A 44 7.51 -19.44 -12.30
C GLU A 44 7.55 -18.53 -13.54
N THR A 45 6.85 -18.92 -14.61
CA THR A 45 6.71 -18.16 -15.85
C THR A 45 5.62 -17.09 -15.78
N GLU A 46 4.73 -17.15 -14.77
CA GLU A 46 3.67 -16.15 -14.60
C GLU A 46 4.15 -15.03 -13.69
N PRO A 47 3.98 -13.77 -14.08
CA PRO A 47 4.47 -12.65 -13.30
C PRO A 47 3.74 -12.53 -11.96
N VAL A 48 4.43 -11.91 -11.00
CA VAL A 48 3.86 -11.43 -9.75
C VAL A 48 3.87 -9.91 -9.71
N MET A 49 2.97 -9.35 -8.93
CA MET A 49 2.93 -7.94 -8.61
C MET A 49 3.46 -7.74 -7.20
N LEU A 50 4.51 -6.94 -7.07
CA LEU A 50 5.12 -6.54 -5.81
C LEU A 50 4.65 -5.14 -5.46
N THR A 51 4.04 -4.99 -4.28
CA THR A 51 3.73 -3.69 -3.69
C THR A 51 4.74 -3.39 -2.59
N LYS A 52 5.42 -2.24 -2.66
CA LYS A 52 6.24 -1.69 -1.58
C LYS A 52 5.51 -0.50 -0.99
N LYS A 53 5.36 -0.46 0.33
CA LYS A 53 4.57 0.55 1.04
C LYS A 53 5.43 1.23 2.09
N VAL A 54 5.32 2.56 2.18
CA VAL A 54 5.81 3.36 3.31
C VAL A 54 4.63 4.10 3.93
N ASP A 55 4.45 3.93 5.24
CA ASP A 55 3.51 4.72 6.05
C ASP A 55 4.29 5.66 6.98
N VAL A 56 3.75 6.85 7.23
CA VAL A 56 4.34 7.89 8.09
C VAL A 56 3.34 8.34 9.16
N ASP A 57 3.83 8.75 10.33
CA ASP A 57 3.01 9.45 11.31
C ASP A 57 2.57 10.84 10.81
N MET A 58 1.74 11.53 11.59
CA MET A 58 1.25 12.88 11.25
C MET A 58 2.34 13.97 11.23
N LYS A 59 3.57 13.66 11.66
CA LYS A 59 4.74 14.54 11.55
C LYS A 59 5.59 14.21 10.32
N GLY A 60 5.20 13.21 9.53
CA GLY A 60 5.93 12.74 8.36
C GLY A 60 7.07 11.76 8.69
N THR A 61 7.17 11.27 9.93
CA THR A 61 8.20 10.30 10.34
C THR A 61 7.82 8.91 9.82
N PRO A 62 8.69 8.20 9.07
CA PRO A 62 8.42 6.83 8.64
C PRO A 62 8.23 5.89 9.83
N ILE A 63 7.12 5.16 9.84
CA ILE A 63 6.76 4.23 10.92
C ILE A 63 6.71 2.77 10.46
N SER A 64 6.51 2.54 9.16
CA SER A 64 6.33 1.18 8.64
C SER A 64 6.76 1.09 7.18
N TYR A 65 7.52 0.05 6.88
CA TYR A 65 7.81 -0.42 5.52
C TYR A 65 7.25 -1.83 5.35
N SER A 66 6.58 -2.10 4.24
CA SER A 66 6.14 -3.46 3.93
C SER A 66 6.24 -3.78 2.46
N GLU A 67 6.63 -5.01 2.17
CA GLU A 67 6.54 -5.61 0.85
C GLU A 67 5.45 -6.68 0.83
N THR A 68 4.70 -6.76 -0.27
CA THR A 68 3.70 -7.82 -0.46
C THR A 68 3.69 -8.25 -1.91
N VAL A 69 3.70 -9.56 -2.12
CA VAL A 69 3.73 -10.18 -3.44
C VAL A 69 2.37 -10.81 -3.70
N TRP A 70 1.81 -10.47 -4.85
CA TRP A 70 0.50 -10.90 -5.31
C TRP A 70 0.63 -11.66 -6.62
N ALA A 71 -0.26 -12.63 -6.83
CA ALA A 71 -0.41 -13.29 -8.11
C ALA A 71 -1.13 -12.36 -9.09
N SER A 72 -0.42 -11.86 -10.10
CA SER A 72 -0.90 -10.78 -10.97
C SER A 72 -2.22 -11.11 -11.65
N GLU A 73 -2.38 -12.33 -12.16
CA GLU A 73 -3.59 -12.78 -12.88
C GLU A 73 -4.84 -12.90 -11.99
N ARG A 74 -4.70 -12.79 -10.66
CA ARG A 74 -5.79 -12.99 -9.69
C ARG A 74 -6.14 -11.73 -8.90
N VAL A 75 -5.49 -10.61 -9.17
CA VAL A 75 -5.69 -9.37 -8.40
C VAL A 75 -5.84 -8.15 -9.32
N GLN A 76 -6.63 -7.19 -8.86
CA GLN A 76 -6.74 -5.87 -9.46
C GLN A 76 -6.51 -4.81 -8.38
N PHE A 77 -5.70 -3.81 -8.70
CA PHE A 77 -5.57 -2.61 -7.89
C PHE A 77 -6.36 -1.47 -8.53
N SER A 78 -7.25 -0.86 -7.74
CA SER A 78 -7.93 0.37 -8.10
C SER A 78 -7.39 1.50 -7.23
N ILE A 79 -6.99 2.60 -7.85
CA ILE A 79 -6.46 3.78 -7.18
C ILE A 79 -7.47 4.91 -7.41
N ASP A 80 -7.96 5.49 -6.32
CA ASP A 80 -8.89 6.61 -6.35
C ASP A 80 -8.21 7.86 -5.78
N ASN A 81 -8.07 8.87 -6.63
CA ASN A 81 -7.48 10.17 -6.28
C ASN A 81 -8.54 11.28 -6.22
N THR A 82 -9.84 10.93 -6.10
CA THR A 82 -10.95 11.87 -6.16
C THR A 82 -10.84 12.98 -5.12
N SER A 83 -10.36 12.68 -3.90
CA SER A 83 -10.16 13.70 -2.85
C SER A 83 -9.11 14.75 -3.24
N GLN A 84 -8.01 14.35 -3.86
CA GLN A 84 -6.98 15.25 -4.36
C GLN A 84 -7.50 16.08 -5.55
N LEU A 85 -8.22 15.45 -6.48
CA LEU A 85 -8.87 16.14 -7.61
C LEU A 85 -9.86 17.21 -7.13
N LEU A 86 -10.74 16.88 -6.18
CA LEU A 86 -11.69 17.84 -5.60
C LEU A 86 -10.97 19.01 -4.91
N SER A 87 -9.86 18.74 -4.22
CA SER A 87 -9.06 19.80 -3.59
C SER A 87 -8.44 20.78 -4.60
N VAL A 88 -7.96 20.27 -5.74
CA VAL A 88 -7.39 21.10 -6.82
C VAL A 88 -8.48 21.93 -7.50
N LEU A 89 -9.65 21.34 -7.77
CA LEU A 89 -10.78 22.05 -8.37
C LEU A 89 -11.31 23.16 -7.45
N ALA A 90 -11.41 22.90 -6.14
CA ALA A 90 -11.81 23.92 -5.17
C ALA A 90 -10.84 25.11 -5.15
N GLN A 91 -9.53 24.85 -5.25
CA GLN A 91 -8.51 25.92 -5.30
C GLN A 91 -8.59 26.74 -6.61
N ALA A 92 -8.87 26.10 -7.74
CA ALA A 92 -9.02 26.79 -9.02
C ALA A 92 -10.24 27.73 -9.04
N VAL A 93 -11.38 27.28 -8.51
CA VAL A 93 -12.59 28.11 -8.39
C VAL A 93 -12.37 29.35 -7.52
N ILE A 94 -11.56 29.23 -6.46
CA ILE A 94 -11.21 30.36 -5.58
C ILE A 94 -10.23 31.33 -6.26
N ALA A 95 -9.37 30.86 -7.17
CA ALA A 95 -8.39 31.69 -7.86
C ALA A 95 -8.97 32.50 -9.05
N GLU A 96 -10.16 32.12 -9.54
CA GLU A 96 -10.85 32.77 -10.66
C GLU A 96 -11.89 33.82 -10.20
N GLY A 97 -12.05 34.05 -8.89
CA GLY A 97 -12.95 35.05 -8.30
C GLY A 97 -12.22 36.17 -7.58
#